data_AF-A0A376L3W8-F1
#
_entry.id   AF-A0A376L3W8-F1
#
_cell.length_a   1.000
_cell.length_b   1.000
_cell.length_c   1.000
_cell.angle_alpha   90.00
_cell.angle_beta   90.00
_cell.angle_gamma   90.00
#
_symmetry.space_group_name_H-M   'P 1'
#
loop_
_entity.id
_entity.type
_entity.pdbx_description
1 polymer ?
#
loop_
_entity_poly.entity_id
_entity_poly.type
_entity_poly.pdbx_seq_one_letter_code
_entity_poly.pdbx_strand_id
1 'polypeptide(L)'
;MAARCSVYVTPKEHLGLPNKEDVKQGLITYKIAAHAADLAKGHPGAQIRDNAMSKARFEFRWEDQFNLALDPFTARAYHDETLPQESGKVAHFCSMCGPKFCSMKISQEVRDYAATQTIEMGMADMSENFRARGGEIYLRKEEA
;
A
#
# COMPACT_ATOMS: atom_id res chain seq x y z
N MET A 1 -10.10 29.99 10.24
CA MET A 1 -8.68 30.39 10.28
C MET A 1 -7.85 29.19 9.82
N ALA A 2 -7.45 29.15 8.54
CA ALA A 2 -6.64 28.05 8.01
C ALA A 2 -5.16 28.40 8.16
N ALA A 3 -4.40 27.59 8.90
CA ALA A 3 -2.95 27.75 8.98
C ALA A 3 -2.34 27.62 7.56
N ARG A 4 -1.59 28.65 7.14
CA ARG A 4 -0.98 28.76 5.80
C ARG A 4 0.46 28.29 5.74
N CYS A 5 1.24 28.45 6.81
CA CYS A 5 2.62 27.97 6.92
C CYS A 5 2.83 27.46 8.34
N SER A 6 3.46 26.29 8.46
CA SER A 6 3.82 25.69 9.74
C SER A 6 5.32 25.84 9.98
N VAL A 7 5.70 26.43 11.11
CA VAL A 7 7.10 26.45 11.58
C VAL A 7 7.42 25.08 12.13
N TYR A 8 8.51 24.46 11.65
CA TYR A 8 8.87 23.12 12.08
C TYR A 8 9.47 23.12 13.48
N VAL A 9 9.20 22.05 14.21
CA VAL A 9 9.74 21.78 15.55
C VAL A 9 10.69 20.59 15.42
N THR A 10 11.89 20.73 15.99
CA THR A 10 12.89 19.64 15.97
C THR A 10 12.68 18.69 17.16
N PRO A 11 13.16 17.43 17.09
CA PRO A 11 13.08 16.52 18.23
C PRO A 11 13.76 17.04 19.51
N LYS A 12 14.72 17.96 19.37
CA LYS A 12 15.46 18.58 20.48
C LYS A 12 14.88 19.92 20.95
N GLU A 13 13.70 20.29 20.48
CA GLU A 13 13.04 21.49 20.99
C GLU A 13 12.90 21.40 22.52
N HIS A 14 13.27 22.48 23.21
CA HIS A 14 13.37 22.56 24.67
C HIS A 14 14.45 21.67 25.34
N LEU A 15 15.28 20.96 24.57
CA LEU A 15 16.33 20.05 25.09
C LEU A 15 17.75 20.49 24.71
N GLY A 16 17.95 21.15 23.56
CA GLY A 16 19.26 21.64 23.13
C GLY A 16 19.31 22.08 21.68
N LEU A 17 20.52 22.39 21.19
CA LEU A 17 20.70 22.76 19.79
C LEU A 17 20.55 21.53 18.86
N PRO A 18 19.80 21.65 17.76
CA PRO A 18 19.61 20.56 16.81
C PRO A 18 20.87 20.30 16.00
N ASN A 19 21.14 19.03 15.71
CA ASN A 19 22.14 18.61 14.74
C ASN A 19 21.51 18.46 13.34
N LYS A 20 22.31 18.07 12.34
CA LYS A 20 21.86 17.90 10.94
C LYS A 20 20.69 16.91 10.81
N GLU A 21 20.70 15.83 11.57
CA GLU A 21 19.65 14.80 11.51
C GLU A 21 18.36 15.28 12.18
N ASP A 22 18.47 15.97 13.32
CA ASP A 22 17.32 16.56 14.02
C ASP A 22 16.57 17.56 13.10
N VAL A 23 17.33 18.34 12.32
CA VAL A 23 16.76 19.27 11.32
C VAL A 23 16.07 18.49 10.19
N LYS A 24 16.73 17.44 9.65
CA LYS A 24 16.14 16.61 8.59
C LYS A 24 14.82 15.98 9.05
N GLN A 25 14.79 15.40 10.25
CA GLN A 25 13.59 14.77 10.83
C GLN A 25 12.47 15.79 11.03
N GLY A 26 12.77 16.99 11.55
CA GLY A 26 11.80 18.07 11.70
C GLY A 26 11.19 18.48 10.36
N LEU A 27 12.02 18.67 9.33
CA LEU A 27 11.56 19.06 7.99
C LEU A 27 10.69 17.99 7.34
N ILE A 28 11.09 16.72 7.40
CA ILE A 28 10.30 15.62 6.82
C ILE A 28 8.96 15.46 7.56
N THR A 29 8.97 15.54 8.90
CA THR A 29 7.76 15.47 9.73
C THR A 29 6.75 16.54 9.33
N TYR A 30 7.21 17.78 9.16
CA TYR A 30 6.34 18.88 8.78
C TYR A 30 5.87 18.79 7.33
N LYS A 31 6.67 18.24 6.41
CA LYS A 31 6.22 17.93 5.05
C LYS A 31 5.10 16.89 5.05
N ILE A 32 5.17 15.86 5.90
CA ILE A 32 4.09 14.88 6.08
C ILE A 32 2.83 15.58 6.59
N ALA A 33 2.95 16.41 7.64
CA ALA A 33 1.83 17.11 8.24
C ALA A 33 1.15 18.07 7.25
N ALA A 34 1.93 18.82 6.48
CA ALA A 34 1.42 19.70 5.44
C ALA A 34 0.67 18.93 4.36
N HIS A 35 1.26 17.85 3.83
CA HIS A 35 0.63 17.00 2.83
C HIS A 35 -0.67 16.35 3.34
N ALA A 36 -0.68 15.87 4.59
CA ALA A 36 -1.87 15.33 5.23
C ALA A 36 -2.99 16.39 5.36
N ALA A 37 -2.63 17.63 5.69
CA ALA A 37 -3.58 18.73 5.72
C ALA A 37 -4.11 19.08 4.32
N ASP A 38 -3.26 19.03 3.29
CA ASP A 38 -3.67 19.25 1.90
C ASP A 38 -4.62 18.17 1.39
N LEU A 39 -4.36 16.90 1.74
CA LEU A 39 -5.29 15.79 1.48
C LEU A 39 -6.64 16.01 2.17
N ALA A 40 -6.64 16.37 3.47
CA ALA A 40 -7.87 16.59 4.23
C ALA A 40 -8.68 17.79 3.71
N LYS A 41 -8.00 18.81 3.15
CA LYS A 41 -8.65 19.96 2.50
C LYS A 41 -9.13 19.67 1.08
N GLY A 42 -8.76 18.53 0.50
CA GLY A 42 -9.04 18.21 -0.90
C GLY A 42 -8.26 19.08 -1.89
N HIS A 43 -7.03 19.47 -1.56
CA HIS A 43 -6.19 20.27 -2.45
C HIS A 43 -5.97 19.53 -3.79
N PRO A 44 -6.20 20.19 -4.95
CA PRO A 44 -6.01 19.55 -6.24
C PRO A 44 -4.58 19.06 -6.40
N GLY A 45 -4.42 17.80 -6.79
CA GLY A 45 -3.11 17.18 -7.01
C GLY A 45 -2.45 16.53 -5.80
N ALA A 46 -2.91 16.79 -4.56
CA ALA A 46 -2.34 16.13 -3.36
C ALA A 46 -2.47 14.61 -3.47
N GLN A 47 -3.66 14.12 -3.83
CA GLN A 47 -3.96 12.69 -3.92
C GLN A 47 -3.19 11.95 -5.04
N ILE A 48 -2.71 12.66 -6.07
CA ILE A 48 -2.01 12.03 -7.20
C ILE A 48 -0.75 11.31 -6.71
N ARG A 49 -0.02 11.94 -5.79
CA ARG A 49 1.20 11.38 -5.22
C ARG A 49 0.92 10.12 -4.41
N ASP A 50 -0.08 10.15 -3.54
CA ASP A 50 -0.50 9.00 -2.72
C ASP A 50 -0.97 7.84 -3.59
N ASN A 51 -1.75 8.13 -4.63
CA ASN A 51 -2.21 7.12 -5.57
C ASN A 51 -1.04 6.50 -6.35
N ALA A 52 -0.09 7.31 -6.81
CA ALA A 52 1.12 6.82 -7.49
C ALA A 52 1.96 5.92 -6.59
N MET A 53 2.17 6.32 -5.33
CA MET A 53 2.91 5.54 -4.35
C MET A 53 2.19 4.25 -3.97
N SER A 54 0.87 4.30 -3.79
CA SER A 54 0.04 3.14 -3.47
C SER A 54 0.01 2.13 -4.61
N LYS A 55 -0.05 2.62 -5.86
CA LYS A 55 0.06 1.78 -7.05
C LYS A 55 1.43 1.12 -7.16
N ALA A 56 2.52 1.87 -6.93
CA ALA A 56 3.87 1.31 -6.93
C ALA A 56 4.05 0.21 -5.85
N ARG A 57 3.47 0.41 -4.65
CA ARG A 57 3.46 -0.60 -3.58
C ARG A 57 2.74 -1.88 -3.99
N PHE A 58 1.54 -1.75 -4.59
CA PHE A 58 0.72 -2.89 -4.99
C PHE A 58 1.35 -3.68 -6.15
N GLU A 59 1.97 -2.97 -7.11
CA GLU A 59 2.65 -3.58 -8.26
C GLU A 59 4.09 -4.04 -7.95
N PHE A 60 4.54 -3.88 -6.69
CA PHE A 60 5.91 -4.22 -6.26
C PHE A 60 7.02 -3.50 -7.04
N ARG A 61 6.74 -2.28 -7.50
CA ARG A 61 7.75 -1.40 -8.12
C ARG A 61 8.53 -0.66 -7.04
N TRP A 62 9.47 -1.37 -6.40
CA TRP A 62 10.23 -0.90 -5.25
C TRP A 62 11.00 0.41 -5.51
N GLU A 63 11.69 0.50 -6.65
CA GLU A 63 12.44 1.70 -7.03
C GLU A 63 11.52 2.92 -7.16
N ASP A 64 10.37 2.76 -7.81
CA ASP A 64 9.39 3.84 -7.95
C ASP A 64 8.80 4.25 -6.60
N GLN A 65 8.53 3.28 -5.72
CA GLN A 65 8.07 3.54 -4.37
C GLN A 65 9.10 4.37 -3.57
N PHE A 66 10.39 4.03 -3.65
CA PHE A 66 11.44 4.80 -2.97
C PHE A 66 11.56 6.21 -3.54
N ASN A 67 11.56 6.35 -4.86
CA ASN A 67 11.68 7.65 -5.52
C ASN A 67 10.48 8.57 -5.24
N LEU A 68 9.29 8.01 -5.02
CA LEU A 68 8.08 8.77 -4.66
C LEU A 68 8.03 9.15 -3.17
N ALA A 69 8.84 8.52 -2.31
CA ALA A 69 8.85 8.78 -0.87
C ALA A 69 9.32 10.22 -0.55
N LEU A 70 8.93 10.74 0.63
CA LEU A 70 9.42 12.06 1.09
C LEU A 70 10.91 12.06 1.41
N ASP A 71 11.45 10.89 1.79
CA ASP A 71 12.86 10.65 2.03
C ASP A 71 13.28 9.32 1.37
N PRO A 72 13.68 9.37 0.08
CA PRO A 72 14.00 8.17 -0.70
C PRO A 72 15.14 7.33 -0.12
N PHE A 73 16.16 7.99 0.46
CA PHE A 73 17.34 7.30 0.98
C PHE A 73 17.00 6.46 2.21
N THR A 74 16.22 7.01 3.13
CA THR A 74 15.78 6.27 4.33
C THR A 74 14.85 5.12 3.95
N ALA A 75 13.94 5.32 2.99
CA ALA A 75 13.05 4.26 2.53
C ALA A 75 13.82 3.07 1.91
N ARG A 76 14.85 3.37 1.10
CA ARG A 76 15.73 2.35 0.52
C ARG A 76 16.55 1.65 1.60
N ALA A 77 17.15 2.40 2.51
CA ALA A 77 17.96 1.84 3.59
C ALA A 77 17.17 0.83 4.44
N TYR A 78 15.94 1.16 4.84
CA TYR A 78 15.10 0.26 5.65
C TYR A 78 14.69 -1.03 4.93
N HIS A 79 14.47 -0.96 3.61
CA HIS A 79 14.23 -2.18 2.83
C HIS A 79 15.51 -3.04 2.77
N ASP A 80 16.65 -2.39 2.53
CA ASP A 80 17.92 -3.06 2.23
C ASP A 80 18.61 -3.61 3.48
N GLU A 81 18.23 -3.17 4.67
CA GLU A 81 18.62 -3.77 5.95
C GLU A 81 18.32 -5.27 6.01
N THR A 82 17.25 -5.72 5.35
CA THR A 82 16.82 -7.13 5.38
C THR A 82 16.91 -7.83 4.01
N LEU A 83 16.80 -7.08 2.92
CA LEU A 83 16.86 -7.59 1.55
C LEU A 83 17.80 -6.73 0.69
N PRO A 84 19.13 -6.79 0.92
CA PRO A 84 20.09 -5.93 0.24
C PRO A 84 20.26 -6.28 -1.24
N GLN A 85 20.00 -7.54 -1.63
CA GLN A 85 20.16 -7.98 -3.01
C GLN A 85 19.20 -7.28 -3.98
N GLU A 86 19.68 -7.00 -5.20
CA GLU A 86 18.88 -6.43 -6.29
C GLU A 86 17.63 -7.24 -6.61
N SER A 87 17.67 -8.57 -6.44
CA SER A 87 16.48 -9.41 -6.61
C SER A 87 15.37 -9.11 -5.59
N GLY A 88 15.70 -8.53 -4.43
CA GLY A 88 14.72 -8.02 -3.48
C GLY A 88 13.91 -6.84 -4.03
N LYS A 89 14.51 -6.04 -4.92
CA LYS A 89 13.86 -4.88 -5.56
C LYS A 89 12.89 -5.25 -6.68
N VAL A 90 12.84 -6.54 -7.04
CA VAL A 90 11.89 -7.10 -8.01
C VAL A 90 10.97 -8.12 -7.33
N ALA A 91 11.17 -8.40 -6.05
CA ALA A 91 10.41 -9.41 -5.32
C ALA A 91 8.98 -8.95 -5.04
N HIS A 92 8.01 -9.84 -5.24
CA HIS A 92 6.61 -9.64 -4.88
C HIS A 92 6.33 -9.84 -3.38
N PHE A 93 7.29 -9.52 -2.52
CA PHE A 93 7.15 -9.58 -1.06
C PHE A 93 8.22 -8.73 -0.38
N CYS A 94 7.96 -8.36 0.88
CA CYS A 94 8.96 -7.81 1.78
C CYS A 94 9.27 -8.80 2.92
N SER A 95 10.28 -8.48 3.73
CA SER A 95 10.68 -9.27 4.88
C SER A 95 9.59 -9.40 5.96
N MET A 96 8.60 -8.51 6.02
CA MET A 96 7.56 -8.58 7.05
C MET A 96 6.61 -9.77 6.90
N CYS A 97 6.17 -10.09 5.67
CA CYS A 97 5.20 -11.16 5.43
C CYS A 97 5.80 -12.37 4.71
N GLY A 98 6.98 -12.19 4.10
CA GLY A 98 7.62 -13.22 3.30
C GLY A 98 6.83 -13.60 2.03
N PRO A 99 7.31 -14.59 1.27
CA PRO A 99 6.83 -14.89 -0.08
C PRO A 99 5.44 -15.55 -0.15
N LYS A 100 4.99 -16.17 0.95
CA LYS A 100 3.74 -16.96 0.99
C LYS A 100 2.55 -16.21 1.59
N PHE A 101 2.78 -15.21 2.43
CA PHE A 101 1.73 -14.54 3.21
C PHE A 101 1.60 -13.05 2.88
N CYS A 102 2.22 -12.58 1.80
CA CYS A 102 2.05 -11.20 1.36
C CYS A 102 0.61 -10.98 0.85
N SER A 103 -0.16 -10.15 1.55
CA SER A 103 -1.56 -9.86 1.24
C SER A 103 -1.76 -9.27 -0.16
N MET A 104 -0.85 -8.38 -0.59
CA MET A 104 -0.91 -7.76 -1.92
C MET A 104 -0.71 -8.79 -3.03
N LYS A 105 0.25 -9.71 -2.85
CA LYS A 105 0.51 -10.80 -3.81
C LYS A 105 -0.69 -11.74 -3.91
N ILE A 106 -1.23 -12.19 -2.78
CA ILE A 106 -2.42 -13.05 -2.74
C ILE A 106 -3.61 -12.34 -3.42
N SER A 107 -3.79 -11.04 -3.17
CA SER A 107 -4.85 -10.26 -3.81
C SER A 107 -4.68 -10.17 -5.33
N GLN A 108 -3.44 -10.07 -5.82
CA GLN A 108 -3.14 -10.10 -7.25
C GLN A 108 -3.46 -11.48 -7.84
N GLU A 109 -3.01 -12.56 -7.21
CA GLU A 109 -3.28 -13.94 -7.64
C GLU A 109 -4.80 -14.23 -7.73
N VAL A 110 -5.57 -13.76 -6.73
CA VAL A 110 -7.04 -13.90 -6.75
C VAL A 110 -7.67 -13.11 -7.90
N ARG A 111 -7.18 -11.88 -8.18
CA ARG A 111 -7.67 -11.08 -9.31
C ARG A 111 -7.36 -11.75 -10.64
N ASP A 112 -6.16 -12.27 -10.80
CA ASP A 112 -5.73 -12.93 -12.03
C ASP A 112 -6.53 -14.23 -12.25
N TYR A 113 -6.73 -15.02 -11.19
CA TYR A 113 -7.60 -16.20 -11.23
C TYR A 113 -9.03 -15.84 -11.64
N ALA A 114 -9.63 -14.81 -11.01
CA ALA A 114 -10.97 -14.35 -11.36
C ALA A 114 -11.06 -13.80 -12.79
N ALA A 115 -10.00 -13.18 -13.31
CA ALA A 115 -9.95 -12.70 -14.69
C ALA A 115 -9.85 -13.85 -15.72
N THR A 116 -9.23 -14.97 -15.33
CA THR A 116 -9.16 -16.17 -16.20
C THR A 116 -10.43 -17.01 -16.20
N GLN A 117 -11.27 -16.90 -15.15
CA GLN A 117 -12.58 -17.53 -15.16
C GLN A 117 -13.54 -16.70 -16.03
N THR A 118 -14.06 -17.30 -17.10
CA THR A 118 -15.16 -16.68 -17.83
C THR A 118 -16.39 -16.70 -16.93
N ILE A 119 -17.08 -15.56 -16.83
CA ILE A 119 -18.34 -15.44 -16.08
C ILE A 119 -19.32 -16.53 -16.55
N GLU A 120 -19.30 -16.87 -17.84
CA GLU A 120 -20.09 -17.94 -18.42
C GLU A 120 -19.80 -19.33 -17.83
N MET A 121 -18.52 -19.70 -17.64
CA MET A 121 -18.18 -20.98 -16.99
C MET A 121 -18.59 -20.99 -15.52
N GLY A 122 -18.33 -19.91 -14.79
CA GLY A 122 -18.74 -19.80 -13.38
C GLY A 122 -20.28 -19.86 -13.24
N MET A 123 -21.01 -19.22 -14.15
CA MET A 123 -22.47 -19.31 -14.19
C MET A 123 -22.96 -20.68 -14.62
N ALA A 124 -22.25 -21.37 -15.53
CA ALA A 124 -22.57 -22.74 -15.94
C ALA A 124 -22.38 -23.72 -14.76
N ASP A 125 -21.26 -23.67 -14.06
CA ASP A 125 -20.98 -24.51 -12.89
C ASP A 125 -21.99 -24.29 -11.76
N MET A 126 -22.37 -23.03 -11.51
CA MET A 126 -23.39 -22.71 -10.51
C MET A 126 -24.79 -23.16 -10.97
N SER A 127 -25.08 -23.07 -12.27
CA SER A 127 -26.33 -23.58 -12.86
C SER A 127 -26.42 -25.10 -12.80
N GLU A 128 -25.32 -25.81 -13.05
CA GLU A 128 -25.24 -27.27 -12.89
C GLU A 128 -25.39 -27.67 -11.43
N ASN A 129 -24.72 -26.99 -10.49
CA ASN A 129 -24.90 -27.22 -9.05
C ASN A 129 -26.35 -27.00 -8.60
N PHE A 130 -27.00 -25.95 -9.10
CA PHE A 130 -28.41 -25.68 -8.81
C PHE A 130 -29.30 -26.82 -9.30
N ARG A 131 -29.10 -27.30 -10.53
CA ARG A 131 -29.84 -28.44 -11.08
C ARG A 131 -29.55 -29.74 -10.33
N ALA A 132 -28.29 -29.99 -9.96
CA ALA A 132 -27.86 -31.18 -9.23
C ALA A 132 -28.46 -31.23 -7.82
N ARG A 133 -28.64 -30.08 -7.18
CA ARG A 133 -29.33 -29.93 -5.89
C ARG A 133 -30.87 -29.88 -6.00
N GLY A 134 -31.43 -30.29 -7.14
CA GLY A 134 -32.88 -30.40 -7.34
C GLY A 134 -33.58 -29.09 -7.73
N GLY A 135 -32.84 -28.01 -8.03
CA GLY A 135 -33.42 -26.73 -8.46
C GLY A 135 -34.12 -25.96 -7.34
N GLU A 136 -33.77 -26.23 -6.08
CA GLU A 136 -34.34 -25.55 -4.93
C GLU A 136 -33.64 -24.21 -4.65
N ILE A 137 -34.43 -23.15 -4.50
CA ILE A 137 -33.93 -21.80 -4.20
C ILE A 137 -33.54 -21.68 -2.71
N TYR A 138 -34.16 -22.48 -1.84
CA TYR A 138 -33.94 -22.42 -0.40
C TYR A 138 -33.39 -23.74 0.11
N LEU A 139 -32.08 -23.77 0.38
CA LEU A 139 -31.42 -24.95 0.93
C LEU A 139 -31.65 -25.03 2.45
N ARG A 140 -31.90 -26.24 2.96
CA ARG A 140 -31.98 -26.48 4.40
C ARG A 140 -30.59 -26.35 5.02
N LYS A 141 -30.54 -25.79 6.23
CA LYS A 141 -29.30 -25.42 6.94
C LYS A 141 -28.34 -26.60 7.22
N GLU A 142 -28.82 -27.83 7.10
CA GLU A 142 -28.07 -29.07 7.34
C GLU A 142 -27.38 -29.60 6.07
N GLU A 143 -27.70 -29.06 4.89
CA GLU A 143 -27.25 -29.55 3.56
C GLU A 143 -26.41 -28.49 2.79
N ALA A 144 -26.05 -27.38 3.45
CA ALA A 144 -25.23 -26.29 2.91
C ALA A 144 -23.74 -26.50 3.24
#